data_AF-A0A9E1GJX8-F1
#
_entry.id   AF-A0A9E1GJX8-F1
#
_cell.length_a   1.000
_cell.length_b   1.000
_cell.length_c   1.000
_cell.angle_alpha   90.00
_cell.angle_beta   90.00
_cell.angle_gamma   90.00
#
_symmetry.space_group_name_H-M   'P 1'
#
loop_
_entity.id
_entity.type
_entity.pdbx_description
1 polymer ?
#
loop_
_entity_poly.entity_id
_entity_poly.type
_entity_poly.pdbx_seq_one_letter_code
_entity_poly.pdbx_strand_id
1 'polypeptide(L)'
;MTRFQMELSGKLGQFWQNEAKKELERVKSDLDSCKIIIDSDGVARNSIGCALADDMLEKVELVAPDCVNVSATRATYEAEVREALKGYASRQPSGEEMHEMRSVFGAGTTVVDVLSGRRYAV
;
A
#
# COMPACT_ATOMS: atom_id res chain seq x y z
N MET A 1 11.95 15.44 -7.32
CA MET A 1 10.75 15.37 -8.19
C MET A 1 10.42 13.90 -8.37
N THR A 2 9.22 13.48 -7.96
CA THR A 2 8.76 12.09 -8.09
C THR A 2 8.39 11.78 -9.54
N ARG A 3 8.14 10.49 -9.84
CA ARG A 3 7.60 10.10 -11.15
C ARG A 3 6.27 10.79 -11.44
N PHE A 4 5.35 10.83 -10.47
CA PHE A 4 4.03 11.43 -10.66
C PHE A 4 4.14 12.94 -10.93
N GLN A 5 5.04 13.65 -10.25
CA GLN A 5 5.34 15.05 -10.55
C GLN A 5 5.91 15.25 -11.96
N MET A 6 6.76 14.33 -12.44
CA MET A 6 7.26 14.37 -13.83
C MET A 6 6.15 14.10 -14.86
N GLU A 7 5.19 13.23 -14.54
CA GLU A 7 3.99 12.99 -15.36
C GLU A 7 3.15 14.26 -15.41
N LEU A 8 2.82 14.84 -14.25
CA LEU A 8 2.02 16.06 -14.12
C LEU A 8 2.67 17.27 -14.82
N SER A 9 4.00 17.39 -14.75
CA SER A 9 4.75 18.46 -15.43
C SER A 9 4.78 18.29 -16.96
N GLY A 10 4.37 17.15 -17.50
CA GLY A 10 4.46 16.84 -18.93
C GLY A 10 5.85 16.40 -19.39
N LYS A 11 6.79 16.19 -18.47
CA LYS A 11 8.18 15.77 -18.81
C LYS A 11 8.21 14.38 -19.46
N LEU A 12 7.22 13.54 -19.17
CA LEU A 12 7.09 12.22 -19.77
C LEU A 12 6.22 12.20 -21.03
N GLY A 13 5.70 13.35 -21.48
CA GLY A 13 4.87 13.48 -22.67
C GLY A 13 3.38 13.69 -22.38
N GLN A 14 2.63 14.08 -23.40
CA GLN A 14 1.26 14.57 -23.25
C GLN A 14 0.28 13.52 -22.72
N PHE A 15 0.46 12.25 -23.12
CA PHE A 15 -0.38 11.15 -22.64
C PHE A 15 -0.30 11.02 -21.12
N TRP A 16 0.92 10.94 -20.57
CA TRP A 16 1.14 10.79 -19.13
C TRP A 16 0.69 12.02 -18.35
N GLN A 17 0.85 13.22 -18.91
CA GLN A 17 0.29 14.42 -18.31
C GLN A 17 -1.23 14.38 -18.20
N ASN A 18 -1.91 13.95 -19.26
CA ASN A 18 -3.37 13.85 -19.27
C ASN A 18 -3.85 12.80 -18.27
N GLU A 19 -3.17 11.65 -18.16
CA GLU A 19 -3.51 10.62 -17.16
C GLU A 19 -3.25 11.09 -15.73
N ALA A 20 -2.12 11.78 -15.46
CA ALA A 20 -1.84 12.33 -14.13
C ALA A 20 -2.88 13.36 -13.69
N LYS A 21 -3.36 14.22 -14.60
CA LYS A 21 -4.45 15.17 -14.33
C LYS A 21 -5.77 14.46 -14.01
N LYS A 22 -6.14 13.45 -14.80
CA LYS A 22 -7.34 12.63 -14.53
C LYS A 22 -7.24 11.92 -13.18
N GLU A 23 -6.05 11.47 -12.82
CA GLU A 23 -5.81 10.83 -11.54
C GLU A 23 -6.03 11.80 -10.36
N LEU A 24 -5.61 13.06 -10.47
CA LEU A 24 -5.92 14.08 -9.45
C LEU A 24 -7.43 14.33 -9.32
N GLU A 25 -8.17 14.38 -10.44
CA GLU A 25 -9.63 14.50 -10.40
C GLU A 25 -10.31 13.27 -9.75
N ARG A 26 -9.75 12.06 -9.97
CA ARG A 26 -10.23 10.86 -9.27
C ARG A 26 -9.98 10.93 -7.78
N VAL A 27 -8.77 11.32 -7.36
CA VAL A 27 -8.43 11.47 -5.93
C VAL A 27 -9.33 12.50 -5.26
N LYS A 28 -9.61 13.61 -5.94
CA LYS A 28 -10.61 14.59 -5.48
C LYS A 28 -12.00 13.97 -5.33
N SER A 29 -12.46 13.23 -6.33
CA SER A 29 -13.74 12.52 -6.24
C SER A 29 -13.77 11.46 -5.13
N ASP A 30 -12.65 10.80 -4.84
CA ASP A 30 -12.54 9.80 -3.79
C ASP A 30 -12.57 10.45 -2.40
N LEU A 31 -12.02 11.65 -2.23
CA LEU A 31 -12.19 12.48 -1.03
C LEU A 31 -13.65 12.90 -0.87
N ASP A 32 -14.28 13.43 -1.93
CA ASP A 32 -15.67 13.89 -1.91
C ASP A 32 -16.67 12.76 -1.61
N SER A 33 -16.35 11.53 -2.02
CA SER A 33 -17.17 10.33 -1.81
C SER A 33 -16.76 9.51 -0.58
N CYS A 34 -15.88 10.03 0.27
CA CYS A 34 -15.37 9.37 1.49
C CYS A 34 -14.72 8.00 1.26
N LYS A 35 -14.19 7.75 0.06
CA LYS A 35 -13.33 6.58 -0.22
C LYS A 35 -11.89 6.81 0.26
N ILE A 36 -11.49 8.07 0.35
CA ILE A 36 -10.32 8.52 1.11
C ILE A 36 -10.85 9.42 2.22
N ILE A 37 -10.41 9.17 3.45
CA ILE A 37 -10.81 9.94 4.62
C ILE A 37 -9.56 10.54 5.24
N ILE A 38 -9.59 11.84 5.52
CA ILE A 38 -8.57 12.51 6.33
C ILE A 38 -9.18 12.67 7.72
N ASP A 39 -8.59 12.02 8.72
CA ASP A 39 -9.10 12.07 10.09
C ASP A 39 -8.72 13.38 10.80
N SER A 40 -9.14 13.53 12.07
CA SER A 40 -8.91 14.74 12.86
C SER A 40 -7.44 15.06 13.11
N ASP A 41 -6.56 14.07 13.00
CA ASP A 41 -5.11 14.23 13.15
C ASP A 41 -4.43 14.54 11.80
N GLY A 42 -5.21 14.66 10.73
CA GLY A 42 -4.76 14.86 9.36
C GLY A 42 -4.26 13.58 8.70
N VAL A 43 -4.49 12.40 9.28
CA VAL A 43 -4.03 11.14 8.69
C VAL A 43 -4.96 10.73 7.57
N ALA A 44 -4.42 10.58 6.36
CA ALA A 44 -5.17 10.10 5.21
C ALA A 44 -5.27 8.57 5.22
N ARG A 45 -6.49 8.05 5.08
CA ARG A 45 -6.83 6.62 5.11
C ARG A 45 -7.64 6.22 3.88
N ASN A 46 -7.46 5.00 3.40
CA ASN A 46 -8.27 4.42 2.34
C ASN A 46 -9.63 3.93 2.85
N SER A 47 -10.46 3.39 1.97
CA SER A 47 -11.83 2.95 2.27
C SER A 47 -11.93 1.77 3.25
N ILE A 48 -10.81 1.07 3.51
CA ILE A 48 -10.74 0.00 4.52
C ILE A 48 -10.12 0.48 5.84
N GLY A 49 -9.82 1.77 5.96
CA GLY A 49 -9.31 2.40 7.18
C GLY A 49 -7.79 2.37 7.36
N CYS A 50 -7.02 1.82 6.40
CA CYS A 50 -5.56 1.81 6.47
C CYS A 50 -4.99 3.16 6.03
N ALA A 51 -3.90 3.60 6.66
CA ALA A 51 -3.16 4.77 6.23
C ALA A 51 -2.69 4.64 4.77
N LEU A 52 -2.62 5.75 4.05
CA LEU A 52 -2.19 5.75 2.65
C LEU A 52 -0.68 5.52 2.51
N ALA A 53 -0.32 4.71 1.51
CA ALA A 53 1.07 4.60 1.05
C ALA A 53 1.51 5.89 0.33
N ASP A 54 2.83 6.06 0.19
CA ASP A 54 3.44 7.29 -0.32
C ASP A 54 2.95 7.73 -1.71
N ASP A 55 2.67 6.77 -2.60
CA ASP A 55 2.23 7.03 -3.98
C ASP A 55 0.83 7.63 -4.05
N MET A 56 -0.09 7.19 -3.19
CA MET A 56 -1.42 7.79 -3.06
C MET A 56 -1.40 9.05 -2.18
N LEU A 57 -0.57 9.05 -1.12
CA LEU A 57 -0.42 10.19 -0.23
C LEU A 57 0.10 11.43 -0.96
N GLU A 58 1.05 11.28 -1.89
CA GLU A 58 1.53 12.38 -2.74
C GLU A 58 0.37 13.03 -3.53
N LYS A 59 -0.54 12.22 -4.05
CA LYS A 59 -1.69 12.74 -4.82
C LYS A 59 -2.68 13.47 -3.91
N VAL A 60 -2.91 12.95 -2.70
CA VAL A 60 -3.76 13.59 -1.70
C VAL A 60 -3.15 14.92 -1.25
N GLU A 61 -1.84 14.99 -1.04
CA GLU A 61 -1.14 16.24 -0.71
C GLU A 61 -1.31 17.30 -1.81
N LEU A 62 -1.30 16.90 -3.08
CA LEU A 62 -1.54 17.81 -4.20
C LEU A 62 -2.98 18.30 -4.30
N VAL A 63 -3.97 17.49 -3.87
CA VAL A 63 -5.41 17.84 -3.94
C VAL A 63 -5.88 18.61 -2.70
N ALA A 64 -5.36 18.26 -1.52
CA ALA A 64 -5.80 18.79 -0.23
C ALA A 64 -4.62 19.09 0.71
N PRO A 65 -3.69 20.00 0.30
CA PRO A 65 -2.45 20.26 1.05
C PRO A 65 -2.69 20.81 2.46
N ASP A 66 -3.78 21.55 2.65
CA ASP A 66 -4.11 22.17 3.95
C ASP A 66 -4.82 21.20 4.90
N CYS A 67 -5.24 20.02 4.43
CA CYS A 67 -5.98 19.04 5.21
C CYS A 67 -5.09 17.87 5.66
N VAL A 68 -4.17 17.41 4.82
CA VAL A 68 -3.40 16.20 5.07
C VAL A 68 -2.11 16.48 5.84
N ASN A 69 -1.83 15.63 6.82
CA ASN A 69 -0.56 15.57 7.52
C ASN A 69 0.27 14.40 6.97
N VAL A 70 1.19 14.73 6.06
CA VAL A 70 2.04 13.74 5.36
C VAL A 70 2.92 12.96 6.35
N SER A 71 3.53 13.65 7.31
CA SER A 71 4.41 13.00 8.30
C SER A 71 3.64 12.06 9.21
N ALA A 72 2.45 12.46 9.69
CA ALA A 72 1.60 11.60 10.51
C ALA A 72 1.07 10.39 9.72
N THR A 73 0.69 10.60 8.45
CA THR A 73 0.22 9.50 7.59
C THR A 73 1.32 8.47 7.37
N ARG A 74 2.55 8.90 7.04
CA ARG A 74 3.71 8.00 6.91
C ARG A 74 4.00 7.21 8.18
N ALA A 75 4.05 7.88 9.33
CA ALA A 75 4.30 7.23 10.61
C ALA A 75 3.22 6.19 10.93
N THR A 76 1.96 6.50 10.63
CA THR A 76 0.83 5.58 10.82
C THR A 76 0.94 4.38 9.88
N TYR A 77 1.20 4.61 8.60
CA TYR A 77 1.41 3.54 7.61
C TYR A 77 2.53 2.59 8.02
N GLU A 78 3.69 3.12 8.44
CA GLU A 78 4.81 2.31 8.91
C GLU A 78 4.46 1.47 10.15
N ALA A 79 3.68 2.03 11.08
CA ALA A 79 3.22 1.32 12.26
C ALA A 79 2.24 0.19 11.89
N GLU A 80 1.26 0.46 11.04
CA GLU A 80 0.29 -0.53 10.55
C GLU A 80 0.98 -1.67 9.79
N VAL A 81 1.91 -1.34 8.88
CA VAL A 81 2.71 -2.35 8.15
C VAL A 81 3.55 -3.18 9.11
N ARG A 82 4.17 -2.56 10.11
CA ARG A 82 4.98 -3.27 11.11
C ARG A 82 4.15 -4.27 11.90
N GLU A 83 2.97 -3.88 12.36
CA GLU A 83 2.08 -4.79 13.09
C GLU A 83 1.55 -5.92 12.19
N ALA A 84 1.20 -5.62 10.94
CA ALA A 84 0.80 -6.65 9.97
C ALA A 84 1.93 -7.67 9.70
N LEU A 85 3.16 -7.20 9.52
CA LEU A 85 4.34 -8.06 9.31
C LEU A 85 4.64 -8.91 10.54
N LYS A 86 4.48 -8.36 11.76
CA LYS A 86 4.63 -9.11 13.00
C LYS A 86 3.59 -10.23 13.12
N GLY A 87 2.33 -9.93 12.79
CA GLY A 87 1.26 -10.92 12.74
C GLY A 87 1.60 -12.05 11.77
N TYR A 88 2.00 -11.70 10.54
CA TYR A 88 2.40 -12.68 9.52
C TYR A 88 3.59 -13.53 9.98
N ALA A 89 4.66 -12.89 10.48
CA ALA A 89 5.86 -13.59 10.94
C ALA A 89 5.58 -14.55 12.11
N SER A 90 4.52 -14.34 12.89
CA SER A 90 4.12 -15.24 13.98
C SER A 90 3.35 -16.48 13.49
N ARG A 91 2.76 -16.44 12.29
CA ARG A 91 1.90 -17.49 11.74
C ARG A 91 2.67 -18.78 11.49
N GLN A 92 1.99 -19.91 11.67
CA GLN A 92 2.44 -21.24 11.24
C GLN A 92 1.51 -21.76 10.15
N PRO A 93 2.04 -22.48 9.14
CA PRO A 93 1.21 -23.13 8.14
C PRO A 93 0.23 -24.11 8.78
N SER A 94 -0.99 -24.18 8.26
CA SER A 94 -1.95 -25.20 8.66
C SER A 94 -1.56 -26.58 8.13
N GLY A 95 -2.18 -27.65 8.64
CA GLY A 95 -1.96 -29.01 8.10
C GLY A 95 -2.38 -29.15 6.62
N GLU A 96 -3.42 -28.41 6.21
CA GLU A 96 -3.87 -28.34 4.82
C GLU A 96 -2.83 -27.64 3.95
N GLU A 97 -2.31 -26.49 4.38
CA GLU A 97 -1.27 -25.76 3.66
C GLU A 97 0.02 -26.58 3.53
N MET A 98 0.40 -27.33 4.57
CA MET A 98 1.52 -28.28 4.50
C MET A 98 1.27 -29.41 3.49
N HIS A 99 0.02 -29.87 3.35
CA HIS A 99 -0.35 -30.87 2.35
C HIS A 99 -0.32 -30.30 0.93
N GLU A 100 -0.84 -29.09 0.73
CA GLU A 100 -0.78 -28.38 -0.55
C GLU A 100 0.66 -28.13 -0.99
N MET A 101 1.51 -27.65 -0.08
CA MET A 101 2.94 -27.47 -0.36
C MET A 101 3.61 -28.79 -0.77
N ARG A 102 3.33 -29.90 -0.07
CA ARG A 102 3.84 -31.23 -0.42
C ARG A 102 3.38 -31.68 -1.81
N SER A 103 2.12 -31.42 -2.14
CA SER A 103 1.52 -31.79 -3.43
C SER A 103 2.13 -31.01 -4.59
N VAL A 104 2.34 -29.70 -4.42
CA VAL A 104 2.85 -28.80 -5.46
C VAL A 104 4.35 -28.92 -5.66
N PHE A 105 5.12 -28.93 -4.56
CA PHE A 105 6.58 -28.89 -4.60
C PHE A 105 7.25 -30.26 -4.50
N GLY A 106 6.48 -31.31 -4.21
CA GLY A 106 6.98 -32.67 -4.01
C GLY A 106 7.44 -32.92 -2.57
N ALA A 107 7.26 -34.17 -2.12
CA ALA A 107 7.70 -34.59 -0.80
C ALA A 107 9.24 -34.57 -0.68
N GLY A 108 9.75 -34.04 0.43
CA GLY A 108 11.17 -33.84 0.69
C GLY A 108 11.70 -32.48 0.26
N THR A 109 10.90 -31.64 -0.39
CA THR A 109 11.30 -30.29 -0.80
C THR A 109 11.29 -29.33 0.39
N THR A 110 12.21 -28.36 0.39
CA THR A 110 12.18 -27.26 1.37
C THR A 110 11.46 -26.06 0.76
N VAL A 111 10.35 -25.65 1.37
CA VAL A 111 9.64 -24.42 1.05
C VAL A 111 10.12 -23.32 2.00
N VAL A 112 10.44 -22.14 1.45
CA VAL A 112 10.91 -20.98 2.22
C VAL A 112 9.86 -19.88 2.15
N ASP A 113 9.43 -19.40 3.31
CA ASP A 113 8.57 -18.23 3.42
C ASP A 113 9.37 -16.97 3.08
N VAL A 114 8.93 -16.24 2.05
CA VAL A 114 9.68 -15.10 1.50
C VAL A 114 9.75 -13.91 2.47
N LEU A 115 8.80 -13.77 3.39
CA LEU A 115 8.73 -12.62 4.30
C LEU A 115 9.45 -12.89 5.62
N SER A 116 9.37 -14.11 6.14
CA SER A 116 9.95 -14.50 7.43
C SER A 116 11.26 -15.29 7.31
N GLY A 117 11.57 -15.84 6.13
CA GLY A 117 12.73 -16.71 5.91
C GLY A 117 12.61 -18.10 6.56
N ARG A 118 11.45 -18.44 7.14
CA ARG A 118 11.19 -19.75 7.74
C ARG A 118 11.22 -20.83 6.67
N ARG A 119 11.75 -22.00 7.06
CA ARG A 119 11.89 -23.16 6.18
C ARG A 119 10.97 -24.27 6.64
N TYR A 120 10.22 -24.84 5.71
CA TYR A 120 9.32 -25.96 5.94
C TYR A 120 9.75 -27.14 5.08
N ALA A 121 10.02 -28.27 5.73
CA ALA A 121 10.17 -29.54 5.02
C ALA A 121 8.77 -30.07 4.73
N VAL A 122 8.42 -30.14 3.45
CA VAL A 122 7.09 -30.56 2.98
C VAL A 122 7.13 -31.91 2.31
#